data_AF-A0A0D2G3L7-F1
#
_entry.id   AF-A0A0D2G3L7-F1
#
_cell.length_a   1.000
_cell.length_b   1.000
_cell.length_c   1.000
_cell.angle_alpha   90.00
_cell.angle_beta   90.00
_cell.angle_gamma   90.00
#
_symmetry.space_group_name_H-M   'P 1'
#
loop_
_entity.id
_entity.type
_entity.pdbx_description
1 polymer ?
#
loop_
_entity_poly.entity_id
_entity_poly.type
_entity_poly.pdbx_seq_one_letter_code
_entity_poly.pdbx_strand_id
1 'polypeptide(L)'
;MISDTNRRINTPTDVAHTETAAVILKTGAEEALHVESTDDVSRELKTTVHGRIVLIPQPSDDPNDPLNWSWGKKHRVLAAVSIGALLADWGTAWGTTLFEAQAVTWNSSVPYAANSIGGAVFLTGVSGLLVAPLTQRYGRFQGLFASPPQIIGLSMIHDMFFFHERTRKIGIWGFCFVTGPFLGPVVSSLLNKRIS
;
A
#
# COMPACT_ATOMS: atom_id res chain seq x y z
N MET A 1 55.71 -30.31 20.66
CA MET A 1 56.33 -30.64 19.36
C MET A 1 55.68 -29.75 18.32
N ILE A 2 56.34 -28.64 18.03
CA ILE A 2 55.97 -27.64 17.02
C ILE A 2 56.62 -28.09 15.71
N SER A 3 55.91 -28.13 14.58
CA SER A 3 56.43 -27.93 13.21
C SER A 3 55.25 -27.99 12.23
N ASP A 4 54.75 -26.84 11.80
CA ASP A 4 55.04 -26.20 10.51
C ASP A 4 54.13 -26.70 9.37
N THR A 5 53.05 -25.96 9.16
CA THR A 5 52.35 -25.95 7.87
C THR A 5 52.35 -24.52 7.34
N ASN A 6 53.55 -23.97 7.19
CA ASN A 6 53.79 -22.65 6.61
C ASN A 6 54.49 -22.83 5.25
N ARG A 7 53.77 -23.41 4.29
CA ARG A 7 54.28 -23.51 2.90
C ARG A 7 53.89 -22.25 2.15
N ARG A 8 54.85 -21.31 2.13
CA ARG A 8 54.81 -20.05 1.38
C ARG A 8 54.42 -20.29 -0.08
N ILE A 9 53.32 -19.67 -0.51
CA ILE A 9 52.95 -19.52 -1.92
C ILE A 9 53.67 -18.25 -2.40
N ASN A 10 54.92 -18.41 -2.84
CA ASN A 10 55.70 -17.33 -3.45
C ASN A 10 55.77 -17.59 -4.98
N THR A 11 54.69 -17.27 -5.68
CA THR A 11 54.63 -17.16 -7.14
C THR A 11 54.46 -15.68 -7.49
N PRO A 12 55.36 -15.05 -8.29
CA PRO A 12 55.34 -13.61 -8.58
C PRO A 12 54.03 -13.09 -9.19
N THR A 13 53.26 -13.99 -9.80
CA THR A 13 51.96 -13.71 -10.43
C THR A 13 50.83 -13.54 -9.41
N ASP A 14 50.86 -14.23 -8.26
CA ASP A 14 49.78 -14.14 -7.26
C ASP A 14 49.85 -12.83 -6.46
N VAL A 15 51.05 -12.29 -6.25
CA VAL A 15 51.24 -11.00 -5.56
C VAL A 15 50.69 -9.85 -6.41
N ALA A 16 50.93 -9.88 -7.73
CA ALA A 16 50.43 -8.87 -8.66
C ALA A 16 48.90 -8.88 -8.77
N HIS A 17 48.25 -10.04 -8.77
CA HIS A 17 46.78 -10.13 -8.79
C HIS A 17 46.15 -9.68 -7.47
N THR A 18 46.82 -9.93 -6.35
CA THR A 18 46.35 -9.50 -5.02
C THR A 18 46.49 -7.98 -4.85
N GLU A 19 47.59 -7.39 -5.32
CA GLU A 19 47.78 -5.93 -5.32
C GLU A 19 46.82 -5.23 -6.30
N THR A 20 46.60 -5.79 -7.49
CA THR A 20 45.65 -5.24 -8.48
C THR A 20 44.21 -5.31 -7.96
N ALA A 21 43.82 -6.42 -7.30
CA ALA A 21 42.52 -6.54 -6.66
C ALA A 21 42.36 -5.58 -5.47
N ALA A 22 43.42 -5.38 -4.67
CA ALA A 22 43.42 -4.43 -3.57
C ALA A 22 43.36 -2.96 -4.05
N VAL A 23 44.00 -2.65 -5.19
CA VAL A 23 43.92 -1.33 -5.83
C VAL A 23 42.52 -1.11 -6.41
N ILE A 24 41.93 -2.08 -7.14
CA ILE A 24 40.55 -1.97 -7.65
C ILE A 24 39.53 -1.84 -6.51
N LEU A 25 39.72 -2.57 -5.41
CA LEU A 25 38.86 -2.43 -4.22
C LEU A 25 39.05 -1.09 -3.52
N LYS A 26 40.28 -0.55 -3.45
CA LYS A 26 40.53 0.79 -2.91
C LYS A 26 40.01 1.90 -3.81
N THR A 27 40.20 1.80 -5.12
CA THR A 27 39.71 2.76 -6.11
C THR A 27 38.18 2.70 -6.20
N GLY A 28 37.56 1.51 -6.19
CA GLY A 28 36.11 1.36 -6.14
C GLY A 28 35.51 1.75 -4.79
N ALA A 29 36.24 1.60 -3.68
CA ALA A 29 35.84 2.13 -2.38
C ALA A 29 36.05 3.65 -2.30
N GLU A 30 37.06 4.24 -2.94
CA GLU A 30 37.21 5.69 -3.08
C GLU A 30 36.13 6.29 -3.99
N GLU A 31 35.75 5.61 -5.07
CA GLU A 31 34.69 6.02 -5.99
C GLU A 31 33.29 5.87 -5.34
N ALA A 32 33.11 4.88 -4.46
CA ALA A 32 31.92 4.72 -3.62
C ALA A 32 31.93 5.54 -2.31
N LEU A 33 33.07 6.07 -1.88
CA LEU A 33 33.19 7.02 -0.76
C LEU A 33 33.21 8.47 -1.27
N HIS A 34 33.44 8.67 -2.56
CA HIS A 34 32.91 9.72 -3.41
C HIS A 34 31.42 9.50 -3.76
N VAL A 35 30.69 8.75 -2.92
CA VAL A 35 29.31 9.12 -2.63
C VAL A 35 29.38 10.57 -2.14
N GLU A 36 29.07 11.47 -3.06
CA GLU A 36 28.64 12.84 -2.86
C GLU A 36 28.23 13.05 -1.40
N SER A 37 28.95 13.93 -0.71
CA SER A 37 28.79 14.11 0.73
C SER A 37 27.30 14.21 1.02
N THR A 38 26.80 13.54 2.06
CA THR A 38 25.36 13.59 2.39
C THR A 38 24.84 15.01 2.46
N ASP A 39 25.72 15.97 2.75
CA ASP A 39 25.46 17.40 2.76
C ASP A 39 25.31 18.03 1.37
N ASP A 40 26.08 17.60 0.36
CA ASP A 40 25.96 18.06 -1.03
C ASP A 40 24.70 17.48 -1.70
N VAL A 41 24.40 16.18 -1.48
CA VAL A 41 23.13 15.59 -1.92
C VAL A 41 21.95 16.29 -1.25
N SER A 42 22.03 16.56 0.06
CA SER A 42 20.97 17.25 0.80
C SER A 42 20.72 18.68 0.33
N ARG A 43 21.72 19.35 -0.26
CA ARG A 43 21.59 20.71 -0.82
C ARG A 43 20.85 20.73 -2.15
N GLU A 44 20.89 19.65 -2.93
CA GLU A 44 20.21 19.55 -4.23
C GLU A 44 18.76 19.04 -4.11
N LEU A 45 18.41 18.36 -3.01
CA LEU A 45 17.07 17.80 -2.81
C LEU A 45 16.00 18.88 -2.60
N LYS A 46 14.84 18.73 -3.26
CA LYS A 46 13.66 19.58 -3.05
C LYS A 46 13.12 19.37 -1.64
N THR A 47 12.94 20.47 -0.92
CA THR A 47 12.42 20.50 0.45
C THR A 47 11.04 21.16 0.50
N THR A 48 10.32 21.02 1.62
CA THR A 48 9.06 21.74 1.86
C THR A 48 9.23 23.25 1.74
N VAL A 49 8.12 24.00 1.60
CA VAL A 49 8.11 25.48 1.57
C VAL A 49 8.91 26.14 2.72
N HIS A 50 9.06 25.45 3.85
CA HIS A 50 9.80 25.92 5.02
C HIS A 50 11.24 25.41 5.12
N GLY A 51 11.76 24.72 4.09
CA GLY A 51 13.13 24.19 4.02
C GLY A 51 13.48 23.10 5.02
N ARG A 52 12.57 22.72 5.92
CA ARG A 52 12.88 21.86 7.09
C ARG A 52 12.80 20.36 6.83
N ILE A 53 12.09 19.93 5.79
CA ILE A 53 11.82 18.51 5.53
C ILE A 53 12.12 18.21 4.06
N VAL A 54 12.94 17.20 3.81
CA VAL A 54 13.22 16.64 2.48
C VAL A 54 11.99 15.90 1.96
N LEU A 55 11.59 16.17 0.72
CA LEU A 55 10.45 15.52 0.09
C LEU A 55 10.86 14.14 -0.45
N ILE A 56 10.17 13.09 -0.01
CA ILE A 56 10.41 11.72 -0.48
C ILE A 56 9.05 11.12 -0.84
N PRO A 57 8.82 10.67 -2.08
CA PRO A 57 9.68 10.80 -3.27
C PRO A 57 9.89 12.26 -3.70
N GLN A 58 10.95 12.52 -4.44
CA GLN A 58 11.22 13.84 -5.03
C GLN A 58 10.21 14.11 -6.16
N PRO A 59 9.51 15.26 -6.17
CA PRO A 59 8.49 15.54 -7.18
C PRO A 59 9.13 15.79 -8.55
N SER A 60 8.55 15.17 -9.58
CA SER A 60 8.95 15.38 -10.97
C SER A 60 8.48 16.75 -11.47
N ASP A 61 9.02 17.24 -12.59
CA ASP A 61 8.58 18.50 -13.20
C ASP A 61 7.37 18.30 -14.16
N ASP A 62 6.86 17.06 -14.30
CA ASP A 62 5.67 16.77 -15.10
C ASP A 62 4.38 17.31 -14.42
N PRO A 63 3.56 18.11 -15.12
CA PRO A 63 2.24 18.57 -14.62
C PRO A 63 1.26 17.44 -14.24
N ASN A 64 1.42 16.25 -14.81
CA ASN A 64 0.56 15.09 -14.53
C ASN A 64 1.01 14.26 -13.32
N ASP A 65 2.16 14.57 -12.71
CA ASP A 65 2.64 13.89 -11.52
C ASP A 65 1.64 14.09 -10.36
N PRO A 66 1.08 13.00 -9.78
CA PRO A 66 0.20 13.08 -8.62
C PRO A 66 0.83 13.78 -7.42
N LEU A 67 2.16 13.81 -7.31
CA LEU A 67 2.87 14.55 -6.26
C LEU A 67 2.69 16.07 -6.39
N ASN A 68 2.46 16.59 -7.59
CA ASN A 68 2.29 18.03 -7.86
C ASN A 68 0.83 18.51 -7.76
N TRP A 69 -0.13 17.60 -7.58
CA TRP A 69 -1.54 17.99 -7.53
C TRP A 69 -1.86 18.94 -6.39
N SER A 70 -2.80 19.86 -6.62
CA SER A 70 -3.27 20.76 -5.57
C SER A 70 -3.86 19.98 -4.39
N TRP A 71 -3.75 20.57 -3.19
CA TRP A 71 -4.24 19.96 -1.95
C TRP A 71 -5.69 19.45 -2.08
N GLY A 72 -6.57 20.26 -2.67
CA GLY A 72 -7.98 19.89 -2.86
C GLY A 72 -8.19 18.72 -3.82
N LYS A 73 -7.38 18.59 -4.87
CA LYS A 73 -7.45 17.42 -5.77
C LYS A 73 -7.02 16.16 -5.02
N LYS A 74 -5.90 16.23 -4.28
CA LYS A 74 -5.39 15.09 -3.49
C LYS A 74 -6.40 14.60 -2.44
N HIS A 75 -7.02 15.53 -1.71
CA HIS A 75 -7.95 15.18 -0.64
C HIS A 75 -9.31 14.70 -1.14
N ARG A 76 -9.80 15.21 -2.28
CA ARG A 76 -11.03 14.67 -2.91
C ARG A 76 -10.84 13.23 -3.38
N VAL A 77 -9.69 12.92 -3.98
CA VAL A 77 -9.35 11.56 -4.39
C VAL A 77 -9.22 10.64 -3.18
N LEU A 78 -8.53 11.09 -2.12
CA LEU A 78 -8.44 10.34 -0.86
C LEU A 78 -9.82 10.06 -0.25
N ALA A 79 -10.70 11.06 -0.22
CA ALA A 79 -12.06 10.92 0.30
C ALA A 79 -12.87 9.91 -0.53
N ALA A 80 -12.81 10.00 -1.87
CA ALA A 80 -13.52 9.08 -2.75
C ALA A 80 -13.07 7.63 -2.55
N VAL A 81 -11.76 7.39 -2.44
CA VAL A 81 -11.21 6.05 -2.18
C VAL A 81 -11.58 5.54 -0.79
N SER A 82 -11.55 6.41 0.23
CA SER A 82 -11.90 6.04 1.61
C SER A 82 -13.39 5.70 1.75
N ILE A 83 -14.26 6.48 1.11
CA ILE A 83 -15.71 6.22 1.04
C ILE A 83 -15.97 4.93 0.27
N GLY A 84 -15.28 4.72 -0.86
CA GLY A 84 -15.41 3.50 -1.64
C GLY A 84 -15.05 2.24 -0.84
N ALA A 85 -13.95 2.28 -0.07
CA ALA A 85 -13.54 1.18 0.80
C ALA A 85 -14.58 0.91 1.90
N LEU A 86 -15.08 1.98 2.55
CA LEU A 86 -16.12 1.86 3.57
C LEU A 86 -17.41 1.26 3.02
N LEU A 87 -17.90 1.75 1.88
CA LEU A 87 -19.17 1.32 1.29
C LEU A 87 -19.12 -0.12 0.77
N ALA A 88 -18.00 -0.53 0.19
CA ALA A 88 -17.82 -1.89 -0.32
C ALA A 88 -17.95 -2.94 0.81
N ASP A 89 -17.29 -2.68 1.94
CA ASP A 89 -17.35 -3.59 3.09
C ASP A 89 -18.69 -3.48 3.84
N TRP A 90 -19.24 -2.26 3.95
CA TRP A 90 -20.55 -2.03 4.55
C TRP A 90 -21.64 -2.82 3.82
N GLY A 91 -21.65 -2.82 2.48
CA GLY A 91 -22.65 -3.52 1.68
C GLY A 91 -22.62 -5.04 1.86
N THR A 92 -21.47 -5.62 2.19
CA THR A 92 -21.33 -7.06 2.41
C THR A 92 -21.77 -7.47 3.83
N ALA A 93 -21.51 -6.60 4.83
CA ALA A 93 -21.85 -6.88 6.23
C ALA A 93 -23.27 -6.46 6.61
N TRP A 94 -23.90 -5.58 5.82
CA TRP A 94 -25.29 -5.19 5.96
C TRP A 94 -26.22 -6.41 5.91
N GLY A 95 -27.16 -6.48 6.86
CA GLY A 95 -28.19 -7.53 6.87
C GLY A 95 -27.78 -8.84 7.53
N THR A 96 -26.53 -8.99 7.95
CA THR A 96 -26.07 -10.19 8.69
C THR A 96 -26.83 -10.43 10.01
N THR A 97 -27.40 -9.39 10.61
CA THR A 97 -28.24 -9.52 11.83
C THR A 97 -29.73 -9.67 11.54
N LEU A 98 -30.14 -9.70 10.27
CA LEU A 98 -31.55 -9.69 9.85
C LEU A 98 -32.03 -11.04 9.31
N PHE A 99 -31.19 -12.08 9.34
CA PHE A 99 -31.53 -13.38 8.74
C PHE A 99 -32.81 -14.01 9.29
N GLU A 100 -33.08 -13.85 10.59
CA GLU A 100 -34.31 -14.35 11.20
C GLU A 100 -35.55 -13.61 10.69
N ALA A 101 -35.50 -12.28 10.64
CA ALA A 101 -36.58 -11.46 10.08
C ALA A 101 -36.78 -11.69 8.56
N GLN A 102 -35.69 -11.90 7.82
CA GLN A 102 -35.73 -12.25 6.39
C GLN A 102 -36.37 -13.60 6.15
N ALA A 103 -36.06 -14.60 6.98
CA ALA A 103 -36.60 -15.95 6.85
C ALA A 103 -38.14 -15.95 6.97
N VAL A 104 -38.68 -15.22 7.95
CA VAL A 104 -40.13 -15.02 8.12
C VAL A 104 -40.75 -14.32 6.92
N THR A 105 -40.13 -13.24 6.45
CA THR A 105 -40.66 -12.43 5.33
C THR A 105 -40.66 -13.18 4.00
N TRP A 106 -39.63 -14.00 3.76
CA TRP A 106 -39.46 -14.75 2.51
C TRP A 106 -40.05 -16.15 2.56
N ASN A 107 -40.75 -16.53 3.64
CA ASN A 107 -41.25 -17.90 3.86
C ASN A 107 -40.16 -18.96 3.62
N SER A 108 -38.94 -18.69 4.07
CA SER A 108 -37.76 -19.52 3.84
C SER A 108 -37.08 -19.91 5.14
N SER A 109 -36.14 -20.85 5.11
CA SER A 109 -35.39 -21.25 6.31
C SER A 109 -34.28 -20.24 6.64
N VAL A 110 -33.98 -20.06 7.94
CA VAL A 110 -32.87 -19.18 8.38
C VAL A 110 -31.53 -19.57 7.73
N PRO A 111 -31.17 -20.86 7.59
CA PRO A 111 -29.96 -21.25 6.86
C PRO A 111 -29.97 -20.82 5.38
N TYR A 112 -31.13 -20.81 4.72
CA TYR A 112 -31.24 -20.34 3.34
C TYR A 112 -30.99 -18.83 3.24
N ALA A 113 -31.59 -18.04 4.14
CA ALA A 113 -31.34 -16.60 4.22
C ALA A 113 -29.86 -16.27 4.49
N ALA A 114 -29.21 -17.01 5.40
CA ALA A 114 -27.79 -16.84 5.70
C ALA A 114 -26.88 -17.16 4.49
N ASN A 115 -27.21 -18.20 3.72
CA ASN A 115 -26.44 -18.59 2.53
C ASN A 115 -26.49 -17.55 1.40
N SER A 116 -27.49 -16.67 1.37
CA SER A 116 -27.62 -15.63 0.33
C SER A 116 -26.43 -14.67 0.27
N ILE A 117 -25.75 -14.42 1.40
CA ILE A 117 -24.57 -13.53 1.48
C ILE A 117 -23.29 -14.24 0.99
N GLY A 118 -23.25 -15.56 1.00
CA GLY A 118 -22.05 -16.34 0.68
C GLY A 118 -21.47 -16.03 -0.70
N GLY A 119 -22.33 -15.81 -1.71
CA GLY A 119 -21.90 -15.46 -3.06
C GLY A 119 -21.19 -14.10 -3.13
N ALA A 120 -21.69 -13.09 -2.41
CA ALA A 120 -21.07 -11.77 -2.37
C ALA A 120 -19.70 -11.81 -1.68
N VAL A 121 -19.60 -12.49 -0.53
CA VAL A 121 -18.33 -12.67 0.20
C VAL A 121 -17.30 -13.42 -0.65
N PHE A 122 -17.72 -14.48 -1.34
CA PHE A 122 -16.86 -15.24 -2.23
C PHE A 122 -16.29 -14.38 -3.37
N LEU A 123 -17.15 -13.61 -4.04
CA LEU A 123 -16.73 -12.74 -5.13
C LEU A 123 -15.81 -11.60 -4.66
N THR A 124 -16.00 -11.06 -3.45
CA THR A 124 -15.07 -10.09 -2.86
C THR A 124 -13.67 -10.71 -2.71
N GLY A 125 -13.56 -11.95 -2.23
CA GLY A 125 -12.28 -12.66 -2.14
C GLY A 125 -11.59 -12.87 -3.49
N VAL A 126 -12.34 -13.39 -4.48
CA VAL A 126 -11.80 -13.63 -5.83
C VAL A 126 -11.42 -12.33 -6.54
N SER A 127 -12.20 -11.27 -6.34
CA SER A 127 -11.94 -9.98 -6.97
C SER A 127 -10.58 -9.40 -6.58
N GLY A 128 -10.13 -9.62 -5.34
CA GLY A 128 -8.85 -9.10 -4.89
C GLY A 128 -7.65 -9.70 -5.64
N LEU A 129 -7.73 -10.97 -6.02
CA LEU A 129 -6.69 -11.66 -6.79
C LEU A 129 -6.62 -11.18 -8.25
N LEU A 130 -7.75 -10.80 -8.83
CA LEU A 130 -7.82 -10.34 -10.23
C LEU A 130 -7.52 -8.85 -10.37
N VAL A 131 -7.96 -8.03 -9.41
CA VAL A 131 -7.80 -6.58 -9.46
C VAL A 131 -6.33 -6.16 -9.43
N ALA A 132 -5.48 -6.82 -8.65
CA ALA A 132 -4.06 -6.48 -8.55
C ALA A 132 -3.31 -6.53 -9.91
N PRO A 133 -3.29 -7.66 -10.65
CA PRO A 133 -2.63 -7.72 -11.96
C PRO A 133 -3.35 -6.88 -13.03
N LEU A 134 -4.68 -6.76 -12.97
CA LEU A 134 -5.44 -5.95 -13.92
C LEU A 134 -5.13 -4.46 -13.77
N THR A 135 -4.97 -3.97 -12.55
CA THR A 135 -4.61 -2.57 -12.28
C THR A 135 -3.20 -2.25 -12.74
N GLN A 136 -2.27 -3.21 -12.64
CA GLN A 136 -0.91 -3.03 -13.15
C GLN A 136 -0.87 -2.99 -14.69
N ARG A 137 -1.73 -3.76 -15.36
CA ARG A 137 -1.75 -3.86 -16.83
C ARG A 137 -2.55 -2.76 -17.53
N TYR A 138 -3.72 -2.40 -16.99
CA TYR A 138 -4.67 -1.46 -17.62
C TYR A 138 -4.71 -0.09 -16.93
N GLY A 139 -3.84 0.13 -15.93
CA GLY A 139 -3.83 1.34 -15.13
C GLY A 139 -4.90 1.32 -14.03
N ARG A 140 -5.03 2.46 -13.32
CA ARG A 140 -5.89 2.63 -12.12
C ARG A 140 -7.39 2.70 -12.46
N PHE A 141 -7.92 1.72 -13.18
CA PHE A 141 -9.31 1.66 -13.59
C PHE A 141 -10.20 1.19 -12.42
N GLN A 142 -10.76 2.15 -11.68
CA GLN A 142 -11.51 1.92 -10.44
C GLN A 142 -12.91 1.30 -10.64
N GLY A 143 -13.42 1.21 -11.88
CA GLY A 143 -14.87 1.09 -12.12
C GLY A 143 -15.45 -0.32 -12.24
N LEU A 144 -14.65 -1.39 -12.33
CA LEU A 144 -15.19 -2.72 -12.72
C LEU A 144 -15.54 -3.63 -11.53
N PHE A 145 -15.01 -3.38 -10.34
CA PHE A 145 -15.18 -4.26 -9.18
C PHE A 145 -15.47 -3.45 -7.91
N ALA A 146 -16.02 -4.07 -6.86
CA ALA A 146 -16.21 -3.43 -5.55
C ALA A 146 -14.91 -3.36 -4.72
N SER A 147 -13.94 -4.24 -5.02
CA SER A 147 -12.62 -4.35 -4.38
C SER A 147 -11.50 -3.31 -4.72
N PRO A 148 -11.55 -2.54 -5.83
CA PRO A 148 -10.48 -1.61 -6.22
C PRO A 148 -10.13 -0.57 -5.15
N PRO A 149 -11.08 0.06 -4.42
CA PRO A 149 -10.74 1.01 -3.37
C PRO A 149 -9.93 0.39 -2.22
N GLN A 150 -10.12 -0.90 -1.90
CA GLN A 150 -9.35 -1.59 -0.85
C GLN A 150 -7.89 -1.86 -1.28
N ILE A 151 -7.66 -2.26 -2.52
CA ILE A 151 -6.32 -2.68 -2.98
C ILE A 151 -5.53 -1.48 -3.51
N ILE A 152 -6.18 -0.67 -4.33
CA ILE A 152 -5.55 0.43 -5.03
C ILE A 152 -5.43 1.64 -4.10
N GLY A 153 -6.24 1.71 -3.03
CA GLY A 153 -6.22 2.84 -2.10
C GLY A 153 -4.86 3.07 -1.44
N LEU A 154 -4.19 1.99 -1.02
CA LEU A 154 -2.84 2.09 -0.49
C LEU A 154 -1.86 2.61 -1.56
N SER A 155 -1.84 2.01 -2.75
CA SER A 155 -0.97 2.45 -3.86
C SER A 155 -1.22 3.90 -4.27
N MET A 156 -2.47 4.35 -4.30
CA MET A 156 -2.79 5.75 -4.62
C MET A 156 -2.28 6.73 -3.57
N ILE A 157 -2.42 6.39 -2.29
CA ILE A 157 -1.83 7.18 -1.21
C ILE A 157 -0.31 7.18 -1.36
N HIS A 158 0.27 6.06 -1.81
CA HIS A 158 1.69 5.97 -2.08
C HIS A 158 2.17 6.98 -3.13
N ASP A 159 1.39 7.17 -4.17
CA ASP A 159 1.82 7.97 -5.32
C ASP A 159 1.49 9.47 -5.17
N MET A 160 0.56 9.84 -4.28
CA MET A 160 0.06 11.21 -4.14
C MET A 160 0.66 12.00 -2.96
N PHE A 161 1.13 11.31 -1.92
CA PHE A 161 1.54 11.93 -0.65
C PHE A 161 3.00 11.64 -0.32
N PHE A 162 3.67 12.66 0.23
CA PHE A 162 5.06 12.53 0.68
C PHE A 162 5.17 11.68 1.94
N PHE A 163 6.34 11.07 2.13
CA PHE A 163 6.61 10.11 3.21
C PHE A 163 6.23 10.62 4.61
N HIS A 164 6.52 11.90 4.90
CA HIS A 164 6.25 12.50 6.21
C HIS A 164 4.75 12.69 6.53
N GLU A 165 3.88 12.81 5.51
CA GLU A 165 2.42 12.99 5.71
C GLU A 165 1.61 11.73 5.40
N ARG A 166 2.19 10.82 4.63
CA ARG A 166 1.62 9.58 4.13
C ARG A 166 1.07 8.68 5.23
N THR A 167 1.80 8.45 6.33
CA THR A 167 1.34 7.57 7.42
C THR A 167 0.00 8.02 7.98
N ARG A 168 -0.19 9.33 8.14
CA ARG A 168 -1.48 9.90 8.60
C ARG A 168 -2.61 9.61 7.59
N LYS A 169 -2.32 9.71 6.29
CA LYS A 169 -3.32 9.45 5.23
C LYS A 169 -3.69 7.98 5.13
N ILE A 170 -2.70 7.09 5.26
CA ILE A 170 -2.91 5.65 5.36
C ILE A 170 -3.78 5.34 6.59
N GLY A 171 -3.53 5.99 7.73
CA GLY A 171 -4.36 5.84 8.93
C GLY A 171 -5.82 6.24 8.72
N ILE A 172 -6.10 7.37 8.06
CA ILE A 172 -7.46 7.82 7.75
C ILE A 172 -8.19 6.81 6.86
N TRP A 173 -7.54 6.38 5.77
CA TRP A 173 -8.10 5.40 4.85
C TRP A 173 -8.29 4.02 5.53
N GLY A 174 -7.29 3.57 6.29
CA GLY A 174 -7.33 2.31 7.03
C GLY A 174 -8.43 2.29 8.09
N PHE A 175 -8.69 3.42 8.75
CA PHE A 175 -9.83 3.56 9.67
C PHE A 175 -11.16 3.36 8.96
N CYS A 176 -11.36 3.96 7.78
CA CYS A 176 -12.58 3.78 6.99
C CYS A 176 -12.77 2.33 6.55
N PHE A 177 -11.70 1.69 6.09
CA PHE A 177 -11.68 0.28 5.70
C PHE A 177 -12.07 -0.63 6.89
N VAL A 178 -11.41 -0.46 8.04
CA VAL A 178 -11.70 -1.29 9.22
C VAL A 178 -13.10 -1.04 9.77
N THR A 179 -13.60 0.20 9.73
CA THR A 179 -14.92 0.55 10.31
C THR A 179 -16.09 0.00 9.48
N GLY A 180 -15.92 -0.17 8.17
CA GLY A 180 -16.99 -0.61 7.25
C GLY A 180 -17.73 -1.88 7.70
N PRO A 181 -17.03 -3.01 7.94
CA PRO A 181 -17.64 -4.25 8.39
C PRO A 181 -18.38 -4.15 9.73
N PHE A 182 -17.95 -3.26 10.64
CA PHE A 182 -18.59 -3.12 11.96
C PHE A 182 -19.84 -2.24 11.90
N LEU A 183 -19.88 -1.27 11.00
CA LEU A 183 -21.02 -0.36 10.90
C LEU A 183 -22.28 -1.05 10.34
N GLY A 184 -22.10 -2.03 9.45
CA GLY A 184 -23.20 -2.81 8.84
C GLY A 184 -24.11 -3.48 9.87
N PRO A 185 -23.57 -4.39 10.70
CA PRO A 185 -24.32 -5.09 11.74
C PRO A 185 -24.98 -4.15 12.76
N VAL A 186 -24.34 -3.03 13.10
CA VAL A 186 -24.89 -2.06 14.05
C VAL A 186 -26.17 -1.43 13.48
N VAL A 187 -26.12 -0.96 12.23
CA VAL A 187 -27.30 -0.35 11.58
C VAL A 187 -28.41 -1.38 11.36
N SER A 188 -28.06 -2.60 10.91
CA SER A 188 -29.06 -3.65 10.72
C SER A 188 -29.67 -4.15 12.03
N SER A 189 -28.90 -4.18 13.12
CA SER A 189 -29.41 -4.52 14.46
C SER A 189 -30.40 -3.48 14.99
N LEU A 190 -30.11 -2.19 14.79
CA LEU A 190 -31.03 -1.11 15.15
C LEU A 190 -32.33 -1.18 14.35
N LEU A 191 -32.25 -1.57 13.08
CA LEU A 191 -33.44 -1.78 12.25
C LEU A 191 -34.26 -2.98 12.73
N ASN A 192 -33.61 -4.10 13.09
CA ASN A 192 -34.30 -5.30 13.56
C ASN A 192 -35.21 -5.01 14.77
N LYS A 193 -34.76 -4.16 15.69
CA LYS A 193 -35.55 -3.72 16.85
C LYS A 193 -36.83 -2.94 16.50
N ARG A 194 -36.96 -2.43 15.28
CA ARG A 194 -38.17 -1.71 14.82
C ARG A 194 -39.13 -2.59 14.03
N ILE A 195 -38.67 -3.74 13.54
CA ILE A 195 -39.45 -4.66 12.71
C ILE A 195 -40.02 -5.81 13.55
N SER A 196 -39.31 -6.22 14.61
CA SER A 196 -39.79 -7.17 15.63
C SER A 196 -40.77 -6.54 16.62
#